data_AF-A0A1I0LDM5-F1
#
_entry.id   AF-A0A1I0LDM5-F1
#
_cell.length_a   1.000
_cell.length_b   1.000
_cell.length_c   1.000
_cell.angle_alpha   90.00
_cell.angle_beta   90.00
_cell.angle_gamma   90.00
#
_symmetry.space_group_name_H-M   'P 1'
#
loop_
_entity.id
_entity.type
_entity.pdbx_description
1 polymer ?
#
loop_
_entity_poly.entity_id
_entity_poly.type
_entity_poly.pdbx_seq_one_letter_code
_entity_poly.pdbx_strand_id
1 'polypeptide(L)'
;MGSTHTHALNAFIAGSEQALRHNGFPDREYSAFVAWLRDIKKDYPGEGWAVKYLRDCGGDHLAAIKKFLEFVAEFRGTRRGNEARGL
;
A
#
# COMPACT_ATOMS: atom_id res chain seq x y z
N MET A 1 -14.20 -2.94 17.67
CA MET A 1 -14.32 -1.46 17.59
C MET A 1 -13.19 -0.78 16.81
N GLY A 2 -12.20 -1.48 16.21
CA GLY A 2 -11.13 -0.85 15.40
C GLY A 2 -11.37 -0.80 13.88
N SER A 3 -12.36 -1.50 13.34
CA SER A 3 -12.57 -1.62 11.87
C SER A 3 -13.03 -0.32 11.20
N THR A 4 -13.82 0.51 11.88
CA THR A 4 -14.44 1.71 11.29
C THR A 4 -13.42 2.76 10.84
N HIS A 5 -12.34 2.96 11.61
CA HIS A 5 -11.30 3.94 11.25
C HIS A 5 -10.45 3.49 10.06
N THR A 6 -10.16 2.19 9.97
CA THR A 6 -9.42 1.61 8.84
C THR A 6 -10.22 1.68 7.54
N HIS A 7 -11.53 1.42 7.59
CA HIS A 7 -12.40 1.59 6.41
C HIS A 7 -12.45 3.04 5.95
N ALA A 8 -12.53 4.00 6.88
CA ALA A 8 -12.52 5.43 6.54
C ALA A 8 -11.19 5.86 5.88
N LEU A 9 -10.05 5.43 6.40
CA LEU A 9 -8.74 5.72 5.81
C LEU A 9 -8.58 5.09 4.43
N ASN A 10 -8.99 3.83 4.26
CA ASN A 10 -8.95 3.16 2.95
C ASN A 10 -9.86 3.84 1.94
N ALA A 11 -11.09 4.21 2.34
CA ALA A 11 -12.01 4.95 1.48
C ALA A 11 -11.43 6.31 1.08
N PHE A 12 -10.75 7.00 2.00
CA PHE A 12 -10.06 8.26 1.71
C PHE A 12 -8.93 8.09 0.69
N ILE A 13 -8.06 7.08 0.86
CA ILE A 13 -6.97 6.78 -0.08
C ILE A 13 -7.55 6.42 -1.46
N ALA A 14 -8.51 5.50 -1.52
CA ALA A 14 -9.13 5.07 -2.77
C ALA A 14 -9.90 6.20 -3.48
N GLY A 15 -10.59 7.04 -2.71
CA GLY A 15 -11.28 8.22 -3.24
C GLY A 15 -10.31 9.26 -3.80
N SER A 16 -9.20 9.50 -3.09
CA SER A 16 -8.14 10.41 -3.55
C SER A 16 -7.48 9.90 -4.82
N GLU A 17 -7.20 8.60 -4.90
CA GLU A 17 -6.66 7.97 -6.10
C GLU A 17 -7.61 8.11 -7.29
N GLN A 18 -8.90 7.83 -7.10
CA GLN A 18 -9.90 7.99 -8.16
C GLN A 18 -10.02 9.44 -8.62
N ALA A 19 -10.02 10.41 -7.69
CA ALA A 19 -10.06 11.83 -8.02
C ALA A 19 -8.83 12.25 -8.84
N LEU A 20 -7.63 11.82 -8.43
CA LEU A 20 -6.38 12.08 -9.15
C LEU A 20 -6.42 11.49 -10.57
N ARG A 21 -6.84 10.23 -10.72
CA ARG A 21 -7.02 9.57 -12.02
C ARG A 21 -8.02 10.31 -12.91
N HIS A 22 -9.18 10.68 -12.38
CA HIS A 22 -10.23 11.38 -13.12
C HIS A 22 -9.77 12.74 -13.64
N ASN A 23 -8.93 13.44 -12.87
CA ASN A 23 -8.37 14.73 -13.26
C ASN A 23 -7.09 14.61 -14.13
N GLY A 24 -6.72 13.42 -14.58
CA GLY A 24 -5.56 13.21 -15.46
C GLY A 24 -4.20 13.22 -14.75
N PHE A 25 -4.18 13.14 -13.42
CA PHE A 25 -2.97 13.10 -12.59
C PHE A 25 -2.84 11.74 -11.86
N PRO A 26 -2.78 10.60 -12.57
CA PRO A 26 -2.73 9.31 -11.90
C PRO A 26 -1.50 9.20 -11.00
N ASP A 27 -1.68 8.76 -9.76
CA ASP A 27 -0.56 8.45 -8.87
C ASP A 27 0.12 7.16 -9.35
N ARG A 28 1.14 7.35 -10.19
CA ARG A 28 1.91 6.25 -10.78
C ARG A 28 2.79 5.55 -9.75
N GLU A 29 3.25 6.27 -8.71
CA GLU A 29 4.09 5.68 -7.67
C GLU A 29 3.28 4.75 -6.78
N TYR A 30 2.12 5.21 -6.30
CA TYR A 30 1.25 4.38 -5.50
C TYR A 30 0.76 3.15 -6.28
N SER A 31 0.38 3.34 -7.56
CA SER A 31 -0.02 2.23 -8.43
C SER A 31 1.11 1.20 -8.62
N ALA A 32 2.35 1.66 -8.82
CA ALA A 32 3.51 0.79 -8.96
C ALA A 32 3.83 0.05 -7.65
N PHE A 33 3.68 0.71 -6.50
CA PHE A 33 3.84 0.09 -5.19
C PHE A 33 2.79 -1.01 -4.96
N VAL A 34 1.51 -0.76 -5.26
CA VAL A 34 0.45 -1.77 -5.11
C VAL A 34 0.68 -2.97 -6.04
N ALA A 35 1.11 -2.73 -7.28
CA ALA A 35 1.49 -3.79 -8.21
C ALA A 35 2.68 -4.61 -7.69
N TRP A 36 3.73 -3.96 -7.19
CA TRP A 36 4.87 -4.64 -6.57
C TRP A 36 4.44 -5.47 -5.35
N LEU A 37 3.57 -4.93 -4.50
CA LEU A 37 3.08 -5.61 -3.30
C LEU A 37 2.26 -6.86 -3.65
N ARG A 38 1.51 -6.83 -4.75
CA ARG A 38 0.72 -7.95 -5.27
C ARG A 38 1.59 -8.99 -5.99
N ASP A 39 2.40 -8.54 -6.96
CA ASP A 39 3.05 -9.43 -7.94
C ASP A 39 4.42 -9.92 -7.47
N ILE A 40 5.16 -9.06 -6.76
CA ILE A 40 6.53 -9.37 -6.30
C ILE A 40 6.51 -9.84 -4.85
N LYS A 41 5.97 -9.03 -3.94
CA LYS A 41 5.92 -9.37 -2.51
C LYS A 41 4.89 -10.46 -2.21
N LYS A 42 3.85 -10.58 -3.06
CA LYS A 42 2.73 -11.51 -2.91
C LYS A 42 2.01 -11.37 -1.57
N ASP A 43 1.97 -10.15 -1.04
CA ASP A 43 1.44 -9.85 0.29
C ASP A 43 0.12 -9.07 0.22
N TYR A 44 -0.30 -8.62 -0.97
CA TYR A 44 -1.57 -7.92 -1.17
C TYR A 44 -2.76 -8.90 -1.23
N PRO A 45 -3.66 -8.90 -0.25
CA PRO A 45 -4.84 -9.76 -0.27
C PRO A 45 -6.00 -9.09 -1.04
N GLY A 46 -6.97 -9.88 -1.49
CA GLY A 46 -8.18 -9.35 -2.15
C GLY A 46 -9.03 -8.42 -1.26
N GLU A 47 -8.94 -8.56 0.06
CA GLU A 47 -9.61 -7.70 1.07
C GLU A 47 -8.88 -6.35 1.32
N GLY A 48 -7.71 -6.14 0.72
CA GLY A 48 -6.86 -4.96 0.90
C GLY A 48 -5.86 -5.09 2.05
N TRP A 49 -4.72 -4.40 1.91
CA TRP A 49 -3.58 -4.50 2.83
C TRP A 49 -3.94 -4.20 4.29
N ALA A 50 -4.80 -3.21 4.54
CA ALA A 50 -5.07 -2.74 5.90
C ALA A 50 -5.84 -3.75 6.75
N VAL A 51 -6.75 -4.52 6.13
CA VAL A 51 -7.52 -5.57 6.82
C VAL A 51 -6.59 -6.70 7.24
N LYS A 52 -5.75 -7.15 6.32
CA LYS A 52 -4.76 -8.21 6.60
C LYS A 52 -3.72 -7.78 7.61
N TYR A 53 -3.08 -6.61 7.45
CA TYR A 53 -2.02 -6.22 8.37
C TYR A 53 -2.55 -5.95 9.77
N LEU A 54 -3.76 -5.41 9.90
CA LEU A 54 -4.40 -5.28 11.21
C LEU A 54 -4.67 -6.63 11.85
N ARG A 55 -5.13 -7.63 11.09
CA ARG A 55 -5.31 -9.01 11.57
C ARG A 55 -3.98 -9.65 11.98
N ASP A 56 -2.96 -9.55 11.13
CA ASP A 56 -1.61 -10.09 11.39
C ASP A 56 -0.97 -9.45 12.63
N CYS A 57 -1.26 -8.17 12.89
CA CYS A 57 -0.78 -7.43 14.05
C CYS A 57 -1.71 -7.54 15.27
N GLY A 58 -2.66 -8.48 15.29
CA GLY A 58 -3.54 -8.70 16.44
C GLY A 58 -4.45 -7.52 16.80
N GLY A 59 -4.77 -6.65 15.83
CA GLY A 59 -5.54 -5.43 16.06
C GLY A 59 -4.70 -4.20 16.43
N ASP A 60 -3.37 -4.33 16.51
CA ASP A 60 -2.48 -3.18 16.72
C ASP A 60 -2.35 -2.35 15.43
N HIS A 61 -3.04 -1.20 15.42
CA HIS A 61 -3.03 -0.26 14.32
C HIS A 61 -1.65 0.36 14.06
N LEU A 62 -0.88 0.66 15.10
CA LEU A 62 0.45 1.26 14.94
C LEU A 62 1.40 0.25 14.31
N ALA A 63 1.37 -1.00 14.77
CA ALA A 63 2.15 -2.08 14.17
C ALA A 63 1.76 -2.32 12.71
N ALA A 64 0.47 -2.31 12.38
CA ALA A 64 -0.01 -2.48 11.01
C ALA A 64 0.46 -1.34 10.08
N ILE A 65 0.45 -0.09 10.55
CA ILE A 65 0.97 1.07 9.79
C ILE A 65 2.48 0.97 9.61
N LYS A 66 3.23 0.59 10.66
CA LYS A 66 4.68 0.39 10.55
C LYS A 66 5.03 -0.68 9.52
N LYS A 67 4.33 -1.82 9.53
CA LYS A 67 4.49 -2.88 8.52
C LYS A 67 4.27 -2.37 7.10
N PHE A 68 3.23 -1.55 6.88
CA PHE A 68 3.00 -0.92 5.59
C PHE A 68 4.17 -0.02 5.16
N LEU A 69 4.67 0.82 6.08
CA LEU A 69 5.79 1.72 5.81
C LEU A 69 7.12 0.98 5.55
N GLU A 70 7.34 -0.16 6.20
CA GLU A 70 8.49 -1.04 5.92
C GLU A 70 8.45 -1.57 4.49
N PHE A 71 7.29 -2.00 4.00
CA PHE A 71 7.13 -2.41 2.61
C PHE A 71 7.30 -1.27 1.62
N VAL A 72 6.87 -0.05 1.96
CA VAL A 72 7.17 1.14 1.14
C VAL A 72 8.68 1.38 1.08
N ALA A 73 9.41 1.24 2.20
CA ALA A 73 10.85 1.39 2.22
C ALA A 73 11.56 0.30 1.38
N GLU A 74 11.09 -0.95 1.47
CA GLU A 74 11.58 -2.09 0.68
C GLU A 74 11.36 -1.85 -0.82
N PHE A 75 10.15 -1.47 -1.23
CA PHE A 75 9.83 -1.13 -2.63
C PHE A 75 10.75 -0.04 -3.18
N ARG A 76 10.97 1.04 -2.43
CA ARG A 76 11.90 2.10 -2.84
C ARG A 76 13.33 1.58 -2.96
N GLY A 77 13.73 0.64 -2.11
CA GLY A 77 14.99 -0.08 -2.22
C GLY A 77 15.10 -0.92 -3.50
N THR A 78 14.06 -1.69 -3.83
CA THR A 78 13.99 -2.49 -5.07
C THR A 78 14.12 -1.61 -6.30
N ARG A 79 13.39 -0.49 -6.37
CA ARG A 79 13.46 0.44 -7.50
C ARG A 79 14.86 1.00 -7.72
N ARG A 80 15.51 1.49 -6.67
CA ARG A 80 16.89 1.99 -6.76
C ARG A 80 17.86 0.90 -7.23
N GLY A 81 17.65 -0.33 -6.78
CA GLY A 81 18.44 -1.48 -7.21
C GLY A 81 18.27 -1.81 -8.70
N ASN A 82 17.05 -1.71 -9.23
CA ASN A 82 16.76 -1.95 -10.64
C ASN A 82 17.31 -0.82 -11.53
N GLU A 83 17.12 0.43 -11.11
CA GLU A 83 17.64 1.63 -11.79
C GLU A 83 19.19 1.60 -11.86
N ALA A 84 19.87 1.21 -10.77
CA ALA A 84 21.32 1.04 -10.75
C ALA A 84 21.82 -0.12 -11.64
N ARG A 85 20.94 -1.07 -11.98
CA ARG A 85 21.23 -2.22 -12.85
C ARG A 85 20.81 -1.99 -14.31
N GLY A 86 20.25 -0.83 -14.65
CA GLY A 86 19.80 -0.50 -16.01
C GLY A 86 18.64 -1.37 -16.50
N LEU A 87 17.85 -1.94 -15.58
CA LEU A 87 16.66 -2.75 -15.85
C LEU A 87 15.36 -1.98 -15.63
#